data_AF-A0A1J3CDN3-F1
#
_entry.id   AF-A0A1J3CDN3-F1
#
_cell.length_a   1.000
_cell.length_b   1.000
_cell.length_c   1.000
_cell.angle_alpha   90.00
_cell.angle_beta   90.00
_cell.angle_gamma   90.00
#
_symmetry.space_group_name_H-M   'P 1'
#
loop_
_entity.id
_entity.type
_entity.pdbx_description
1 polymer ?
#
loop_
_entity_poly.entity_id
_entity_poly.type
_entity_poly.pdbx_seq_one_letter_code
_entity_poly.pdbx_strand_id
1 'polypeptide(L)'
;SQILEDPNPNELNKFLPFEFDEVSDVPLKVQLTFFECGGLALGVGLCHKLCDAFSGLIFIRSWAAFSRGDTDQIVTPCFDLAKMFPPCDMEGFNMATG
;
A
#
# COMPACT_ATOMS: atom_id res chain seq x y z
N SER A 1 18.19 -16.69 -7.85
CA SER A 1 18.05 -16.32 -6.43
C SER A 1 17.14 -17.35 -5.84
N GLN A 2 17.57 -18.10 -4.82
CA GLN A 2 16.85 -19.27 -4.31
C GLN A 2 15.38 -18.96 -3.95
N ILE A 3 15.09 -17.72 -3.52
CA ILE A 3 13.75 -17.26 -3.15
C ILE A 3 12.77 -17.23 -4.33
N LEU A 4 13.25 -16.97 -5.56
CA LEU A 4 12.39 -16.91 -6.75
C LEU A 4 12.14 -18.29 -7.36
N GLU A 5 13.03 -19.24 -7.10
CA GLU A 5 12.96 -20.60 -7.65
C GLU A 5 12.02 -21.49 -6.82
N ASP A 6 12.04 -21.34 -5.49
CA ASP A 6 11.14 -22.02 -4.56
C ASP A 6 10.67 -21.04 -3.46
N PRO A 7 9.56 -20.31 -3.69
CA PRO A 7 9.10 -19.28 -2.76
C PRO A 7 8.45 -19.91 -1.51
N ASN A 8 9.19 -19.92 -0.40
CA ASN A 8 8.66 -20.28 0.91
C ASN A 8 7.90 -19.09 1.54
N PRO A 9 6.60 -19.20 1.85
CA PRO A 9 5.81 -18.09 2.42
C PRO A 9 6.37 -17.53 3.72
N ASN A 10 6.90 -18.38 4.61
CA ASN A 10 7.46 -17.93 5.88
C ASN A 10 8.72 -17.10 5.68
N GLU A 11 9.50 -17.39 4.64
CA GLU A 11 10.66 -16.60 4.26
C GLU A 11 10.25 -15.29 3.58
N LEU A 12 9.19 -15.29 2.77
CA LEU A 12 8.67 -14.08 2.13
C LEU A 12 8.14 -13.05 3.13
N ASN A 13 7.57 -13.51 4.25
CA ASN A 13 7.07 -12.62 5.31
C ASN A 13 8.16 -11.73 5.89
N LYS A 14 9.43 -12.16 5.83
CA LYS A 14 10.58 -11.34 6.27
C LYS A 14 10.78 -10.09 5.41
N PHE A 15 10.18 -10.04 4.22
CA PHE A 15 10.25 -8.90 3.30
C PHE A 15 9.04 -7.97 3.40
N LEU A 16 8.08 -8.25 4.28
CA LEU A 16 6.90 -7.40 4.49
C LEU A 16 7.17 -6.34 5.57
N PRO A 17 6.75 -5.09 5.36
CA PRO A 17 6.92 -4.04 6.36
C PRO A 17 5.86 -4.08 7.49
N PHE A 18 5.12 -5.18 7.63
CA PHE A 18 4.04 -5.38 8.60
C PHE A 18 3.85 -6.87 8.89
N GLU A 19 3.27 -7.17 10.04
CA GLU A 19 2.79 -8.52 10.35
C GLU A 19 1.36 -8.72 9.81
N PHE A 20 1.01 -9.96 9.47
CA PHE A 20 -0.37 -10.29 9.14
C PHE A 20 -1.28 -9.98 10.35
N ASP A 21 -2.46 -9.42 10.07
CA ASP A 21 -3.43 -8.92 11.05
C ASP A 21 -3.02 -7.66 11.85
N GLU A 22 -1.92 -6.98 11.49
CA GLU A 22 -1.59 -5.69 12.06
C GLU A 22 -2.55 -4.59 11.55
N VAL A 23 -3.50 -4.18 12.40
CA VAL A 23 -4.33 -3.00 12.13
C VAL A 23 -3.54 -1.74 12.48
N SER A 24 -3.07 -1.05 11.46
CA SER A 24 -2.35 0.22 11.59
C SER A 24 -3.04 1.31 10.78
N ASP A 25 -3.19 2.49 11.38
CA ASP A 25 -3.64 3.70 10.68
C ASP A 25 -2.48 4.43 9.98
N VAL A 26 -1.30 3.82 9.93
CA VAL A 26 -0.15 4.31 9.15
C VAL A 26 -0.49 4.17 7.65
N PRO A 27 -0.53 5.27 6.86
CA PRO A 27 -0.99 5.22 5.47
C PRO A 27 -0.13 4.34 4.55
N LEU A 28 1.18 4.34 4.77
CA LEU A 28 2.17 3.65 3.95
C LEU A 28 3.34 3.18 4.82
N LYS A 29 3.71 1.90 4.69
CA LYS A 29 4.97 1.35 5.19
C LYS A 29 5.77 0.79 4.02
N VAL A 30 7.08 0.99 4.03
CA VAL A 30 7.98 0.53 2.97
C VAL A 30 9.17 -0.17 3.61
N GLN A 31 9.55 -1.33 3.08
CA GLN A 31 10.75 -2.06 3.47
C GLN A 31 11.60 -2.36 2.23
N LEU A 32 12.89 -2.12 2.37
CA LEU A 32 13.89 -2.38 1.34
C LEU A 32 14.88 -3.43 1.88
N THR A 33 14.97 -4.58 1.22
CA THR A 33 15.85 -5.68 1.63
C THR A 33 16.82 -6.02 0.52
N PHE A 34 18.12 -5.84 0.78
CA PHE A 34 19.19 -6.14 -0.15
C PHE A 34 19.71 -7.56 0.07
N PHE A 35 19.96 -8.28 -1.01
CA PHE A 35 20.53 -9.63 -0.99
C PHE A 35 22.01 -9.58 -1.33
N GLU A 36 22.79 -10.55 -0.82
CA GLU A 36 24.22 -10.66 -1.12
C GLU A 36 24.53 -10.84 -2.61
N CYS A 37 23.57 -11.39 -3.38
CA CYS A 37 23.68 -11.51 -4.83
C CYS A 37 23.50 -10.19 -5.59
N GLY A 38 23.32 -9.06 -4.88
CA GLY A 38 23.04 -7.75 -5.47
C GLY A 38 21.57 -7.51 -5.83
N GLY A 39 20.70 -8.52 -5.64
CA GLY A 39 19.25 -8.37 -5.81
C GLY A 39 18.61 -7.56 -4.69
N LEU A 40 17.34 -7.19 -4.88
CA LEU A 40 16.55 -6.40 -3.94
C LEU A 40 15.11 -6.94 -3.84
N ALA A 41 14.55 -6.93 -2.64
CA ALA A 41 13.11 -7.01 -2.40
C ALA A 41 12.58 -5.66 -1.88
N LEU A 42 11.45 -5.23 -2.42
CA LEU A 42 10.71 -4.04 -2.02
C LEU A 42 9.35 -4.46 -1.46
N GLY A 43 9.21 -4.42 -0.14
CA GLY A 43 7.95 -4.64 0.56
C GLY A 43 7.16 -3.33 0.69
N VAL A 44 5.87 -3.36 0.37
CA VAL A 44 4.98 -2.19 0.45
C VAL A 44 3.71 -2.59 1.19
N GLY A 45 3.41 -1.88 2.28
CA GLY A 45 2.16 -1.98 3.02
C GLY A 45 1.35 -0.71 2.88
N LEU A 46 0.13 -0.81 2.37
CA LEU A 46 -0.80 0.30 2.19
C LEU A 46 -2.02 0.13 3.08
N CYS A 47 -2.45 1.20 3.73
CA CYS A 47 -3.66 1.18 4.54
C CYS A 47 -4.88 0.97 3.63
N HIS A 48 -5.57 -0.17 3.77
CA HIS A 48 -6.74 -0.51 2.96
C HIS A 48 -7.93 0.43 3.19
N LYS A 49 -7.95 1.19 4.30
CA LYS A 49 -8.94 2.26 4.52
C LYS A 49 -8.76 3.44 3.56
N LEU A 50 -7.54 3.66 3.06
CA LEU A 50 -7.18 4.79 2.20
C LEU A 50 -7.27 4.44 0.71
N CYS A 51 -6.97 3.20 0.35
CA CYS A 51 -6.92 2.80 -1.05
C CYS A 51 -7.28 1.33 -1.25
N ASP A 52 -7.82 1.02 -2.43
CA ASP A 52 -7.93 -0.35 -2.92
C ASP A 52 -6.63 -0.82 -3.59
N ALA A 53 -6.60 -2.10 -4.00
CA ALA A 53 -5.44 -2.69 -4.66
C ALA A 53 -5.04 -1.95 -5.95
N PHE A 54 -6.01 -1.44 -6.71
CA PHE A 54 -5.75 -0.77 -7.99
C PHE A 54 -5.11 0.61 -7.77
N SER A 55 -5.64 1.39 -6.84
CA SER A 55 -5.08 2.67 -6.41
C SER A 55 -3.68 2.50 -5.83
N GLY A 56 -3.44 1.41 -5.07
CA GLY A 56 -2.10 1.04 -4.60
C GLY A 56 -1.12 0.73 -5.74
N LEU A 57 -1.57 0.02 -6.78
CA LEU A 57 -0.74 -0.24 -7.96
C LEU A 57 -0.42 1.06 -8.73
N ILE A 58 -1.38 1.97 -8.86
CA ILE A 58 -1.14 3.30 -9.46
C ILE A 58 -0.07 4.05 -8.68
N PHE A 59 -0.15 4.05 -7.34
CA PHE A 59 0.88 4.66 -6.49
C PHE A 59 2.27 4.08 -6.76
N ILE A 60 2.42 2.74 -6.80
CA ILE A 60 3.70 2.07 -7.06
C ILE A 60 4.23 2.43 -8.46
N ARG A 61 3.37 2.46 -9.48
CA ARG A 61 3.74 2.83 -10.84
C ARG A 61 4.21 4.29 -10.93
N SER A 62 3.46 5.21 -10.32
CA SER A 62 3.82 6.64 -10.24
C SER A 62 5.12 6.84 -9.47
N TRP A 63 5.34 6.12 -8.37
CA TRP A 63 6.58 6.16 -7.61
C TRP A 63 7.78 5.68 -8.43
N ALA A 64 7.61 4.59 -9.18
CA ALA A 64 8.65 4.09 -10.08
C ALA A 64 8.95 5.07 -11.23
N ALA A 65 7.92 5.68 -11.83
CA ALA A 65 8.07 6.70 -12.87
C ALA A 65 8.81 7.94 -12.35
N PHE A 66 8.40 8.47 -11.19
CA PHE A 66 9.08 9.58 -10.52
C PHE A 66 10.56 9.26 -10.26
N SER A 67 10.85 8.06 -9.76
CA SER A 67 12.22 7.63 -9.46
C SER A 67 13.12 7.53 -10.70
N ARG A 68 12.54 7.32 -11.89
CA ARG A 68 13.27 7.32 -13.18
C ARG A 68 13.33 8.71 -13.84
N GLY A 69 12.54 9.67 -13.37
CA GLY A 69 12.39 10.97 -14.02
C GLY A 69 11.33 11.01 -15.14
N ASP A 70 10.51 9.97 -15.28
CA ASP A 70 9.45 9.86 -16.29
C ASP A 70 8.18 10.59 -15.82
N THR A 71 8.25 11.92 -15.66
CA THR A 71 7.17 12.70 -15.01
C THR A 71 5.87 12.73 -15.80
N ASP A 72 5.91 12.45 -17.10
CA ASP A 72 4.76 12.35 -18.00
C ASP A 72 3.85 11.15 -17.68
N GLN A 73 4.37 10.13 -17.00
CA GLN A 73 3.63 8.91 -16.63
C GLN A 73 3.02 8.99 -15.22
N ILE A 74 3.25 10.08 -14.48
CA ILE A 74 2.76 10.23 -13.11
C ILE A 74 1.30 10.67 -13.14
N VAL A 75 0.42 9.84 -12.58
CA VAL A 75 -0.98 10.19 -12.37
C VAL A 75 -1.11 10.99 -11.08
N THR A 76 -1.70 12.18 -11.15
CA THR A 76 -2.04 12.97 -9.96
C THR A 76 -3.27 12.37 -9.27
N PRO A 77 -3.17 11.93 -8.00
CA PRO A 77 -4.32 11.42 -7.27
C PRO A 77 -5.33 12.53 -6.96
N CYS A 78 -6.62 12.18 -6.96
CA CYS A 78 -7.70 13.07 -6.57
C CYS A 78 -8.18 12.71 -5.15
N PHE A 79 -8.17 13.69 -4.24
CA PHE A 79 -8.59 13.51 -2.84
C PHE A 79 -9.90 14.24 -2.52
N ASP A 80 -10.75 14.46 -3.52
CA ASP A 80 -12.03 15.18 -3.40
C ASP A 80 -13.16 14.33 -2.78
N LEU A 81 -12.84 13.22 -2.10
CA LEU A 81 -13.84 12.31 -1.53
C LEU A 81 -14.83 13.02 -0.60
N ALA A 82 -14.36 13.90 0.28
CA ALA A 82 -15.23 14.67 1.18
C ALA A 82 -16.11 15.71 0.44
N LYS A 83 -15.70 16.13 -0.76
CA LYS A 83 -16.50 17.01 -1.62
C LYS A 83 -17.57 16.22 -2.38
N MET A 84 -17.24 15.01 -2.83
CA MET A 84 -18.18 14.11 -3.54
C MET A 84 -19.17 13.44 -2.57
N PHE A 85 -18.69 13.11 -1.37
CA PHE A 85 -19.42 12.46 -0.29
C PHE A 85 -19.21 13.27 0.99
N PRO A 86 -19.99 14.35 1.20
CA PRO A 86 -19.91 15.15 2.41
C PRO A 86 -20.08 14.29 3.66
N PRO A 87 -19.32 14.57 4.75
CA PRO A 87 -19.55 13.91 6.02
C PRO A 87 -21.01 14.05 6.45
N CYS A 88 -21.63 12.94 6.85
CA CYS A 88 -22.98 12.95 7.38
C CYS A 88 -22.88 12.89 8.91
N ASP A 89 -23.55 13.81 9.60
CA ASP A 89 -23.58 13.80 11.06
C ASP A 89 -24.29 12.53 11.55
N MET A 90 -23.55 11.65 12.22
CA MET A 90 -24.08 10.40 12.78
C MET A 90 -24.84 10.59 14.10
N GLU A 91 -25.09 11.82 14.54
CA GLU A 91 -25.76 12.11 15.82
C GLU A 91 -27.21 11.59 15.90
N GLY A 92 -27.82 11.20 14.77
CA GLY A 92 -29.17 10.64 14.70
C GLY A 92 -29.28 9.12 14.45
N PHE A 93 -28.18 8.42 14.19
CA PHE A 93 -28.21 6.97 13.91
C PHE A 93 -28.04 6.16 15.20
N ASN A 94 -29.17 5.80 15.82
CA ASN A 94 -29.20 4.81 16.89
C ASN A 94 -28.82 3.43 16.30
N MET A 95 -27.54 3.04 16.40
CA MET A 95 -27.04 1.72 15.99
C MET A 95 -27.43 0.62 17.01
N ALA A 96 -28.68 0.64 17.48
CA ALA A 96 -29.24 -0.34 18.37
C ALA A 96 -30.18 -1.28 17.62
N THR A 97 -29.69 -1.94 16.56
CA THR A 97 -30.31 -3.16 16.02
C THR A 97 -29.27 -3.94 15.22
N GLY A 98 -28.97 -5.15 15.70
CA GLY A 98 -28.04 -6.11 15.11
C GLY A 98 -27.57 -7.09 16.16
#